data_AF-A0A849KFS8-F1
#
_entry.id   AF-A0A849KFS8-F1
#
_cell.length_a   1.000
_cell.length_b   1.000
_cell.length_c   1.000
_cell.angle_alpha   90.00
_cell.angle_beta   90.00
_cell.angle_gamma   90.00
#
_symmetry.space_group_name_H-M   'P 1'
#
loop_
_entity.id
_entity.type
_entity.pdbx_description
1 polymer ?
#
loop_
_entity_poly.entity_id
_entity_poly.type
_entity_poly.pdbx_seq_one_letter_code
_entity_poly.pdbx_strand_id
1 'polypeptide(L)'
;MDRQGGVPAPQVRLVDIQQQDGRYLARVQVFNQGRATAAALRVQGELRRGGEVVETSELEFQHVPGKSTREGGLFFVQDPRQLQLQLSARSYQKP
;
A
#
# COMPACT_ATOMS: atom_id res chain seq x y z
N MET A 1 32.23 -10.48 5.78
CA MET A 1 31.09 -11.30 5.31
C MET A 1 29.85 -10.75 5.98
N ASP A 2 29.10 -9.91 5.26
CA ASP A 2 28.02 -9.11 5.84
C ASP A 2 26.85 -9.99 6.30
N ARG A 3 26.41 -9.75 7.54
CA ARG A 3 25.35 -10.51 8.20
C ARG A 3 24.02 -10.36 7.45
N GLN A 4 23.41 -11.49 7.14
CA GLN A 4 22.26 -11.65 6.24
C GLN A 4 20.91 -11.15 6.81
N GLY A 5 20.77 -9.85 7.03
CA GLY A 5 19.49 -9.23 7.40
C GLY A 5 19.20 -8.00 6.55
N GLY A 6 18.86 -8.18 5.28
CA GLY A 6 18.55 -7.06 4.38
C GLY A 6 17.40 -6.18 4.91
N VAL A 7 17.34 -4.91 4.51
CA VAL A 7 16.21 -4.04 4.87
C VAL A 7 14.99 -4.43 4.01
N PRO A 8 13.77 -4.50 4.58
CA PRO A 8 12.56 -4.61 3.76
C PRO A 8 12.46 -3.40 2.82
N ALA A 9 12.12 -3.65 1.56
CA ALA A 9 12.00 -2.60 0.54
C ALA A 9 10.64 -2.73 -0.16
N PRO A 10 9.53 -2.40 0.53
CA PRO A 10 8.19 -2.50 -0.04
C PRO A 10 7.98 -1.42 -1.10
N GLN A 11 7.49 -1.84 -2.27
CA GLN A 11 7.00 -0.96 -3.33
C GLN A 11 5.50 -1.17 -3.49
N VAL A 12 4.74 -0.09 -3.36
CA VAL A 12 3.28 -0.11 -3.53
C VAL A 12 2.94 0.35 -4.94
N ARG A 13 2.03 -0.37 -5.60
CA ARG A 13 1.51 -0.03 -6.92
C ARG A 13 0.00 -0.14 -6.93
N LEU A 14 -0.65 0.79 -7.63
CA LEU A 14 -2.06 0.66 -7.98
C LEU A 14 -2.20 -0.39 -9.09
N VAL A 15 -3.14 -1.31 -8.94
CA VAL A 15 -3.46 -2.34 -9.95
C VAL A 15 -4.70 -1.94 -10.73
N ASP A 16 -5.78 -1.62 -10.04
CA ASP A 16 -7.07 -1.26 -10.64
C ASP A 16 -7.94 -0.48 -9.64
N ILE A 17 -8.95 0.21 -10.15
CA ILE A 17 -9.98 0.89 -9.35
C ILE A 17 -11.34 0.39 -9.81
N GLN A 18 -12.04 -0.32 -8.93
CA GLN A 18 -13.37 -0.88 -9.18
C GLN A 18 -14.42 -0.09 -8.41
N GLN A 19 -15.55 0.20 -9.03
CA GLN A 19 -16.72 0.77 -8.34
C GLN A 19 -17.55 -0.37 -7.73
N GLN A 20 -17.84 -0.29 -6.43
CA GLN A 20 -18.63 -1.29 -5.69
C GLN A 20 -19.58 -0.58 -4.73
N ASP A 21 -20.89 -0.80 -4.86
CA ASP A 21 -21.93 -0.36 -3.91
C ASP A 21 -21.82 1.10 -3.44
N GLY A 22 -21.55 2.03 -4.38
CA GLY A 22 -21.41 3.46 -4.09
C GLY A 22 -20.06 3.85 -3.46
N ARG A 23 -19.09 2.94 -3.43
CA ARG A 23 -17.70 3.16 -3.05
C ARG A 23 -16.76 2.73 -4.18
N TYR A 24 -15.47 3.00 -3.99
CA TYR A 24 -14.41 2.65 -4.91
C TYR A 24 -13.37 1.80 -4.20
N LEU A 25 -13.10 0.61 -4.73
CA LEU A 25 -12.04 -0.28 -4.30
C LEU A 25 -10.81 -0.02 -5.17
N ALA A 26 -9.78 0.61 -4.59
CA ALA A 26 -8.46 0.69 -5.19
C ALA A 26 -7.67 -0.57 -4.82
N ARG A 27 -7.50 -1.48 -5.79
CA ARG A 27 -6.64 -2.66 -5.63
C ARG A 27 -5.19 -2.26 -5.70
N VAL A 28 -4.42 -2.65 -4.70
CA VAL A 28 -2.98 -2.37 -4.62
C VAL A 28 -2.18 -3.65 -4.55
N GLN A 29 -0.97 -3.58 -5.08
CA GLN A 29 0.02 -4.62 -4.99
C GLN A 29 1.25 -4.08 -4.29
N VAL A 30 1.76 -4.83 -3.32
CA VAL A 30 2.99 -4.56 -2.62
C VAL A 30 4.02 -5.62 -2.99
N PHE A 31 5.13 -5.18 -3.58
CA PHE A 31 6.28 -6.04 -3.82
C PHE A 31 7.41 -5.68 -2.85
N ASN A 32 7.83 -6.63 -2.02
CA ASN A 32 8.99 -6.45 -1.16
C ASN A 32 10.27 -6.82 -1.91
N GLN A 33 10.97 -5.82 -2.43
CA GLN A 33 12.26 -6.01 -3.10
C GLN A 33 13.38 -6.44 -2.16
N GLY A 34 13.19 -6.22 -0.85
CA GLY A 34 14.12 -6.61 0.20
C GLY A 34 14.21 -8.12 0.33
N ARG A 35 15.24 -8.58 1.04
CA ARG A 35 15.38 -10.00 1.41
C ARG A 35 14.71 -10.31 2.75
N ALA A 36 14.52 -9.32 3.62
CA ALA A 36 13.82 -9.50 4.89
C ALA A 36 12.32 -9.30 4.75
N THR A 37 11.57 -9.97 5.62
CA THR A 37 10.13 -9.83 5.77
C THR A 37 9.77 -8.47 6.38
N ALA A 38 8.77 -7.81 5.81
CA ALA A 38 8.07 -6.71 6.47
C ALA A 38 6.84 -7.29 7.19
N ALA A 39 6.83 -7.25 8.52
CA ALA A 39 5.64 -7.57 9.31
C ALA A 39 4.84 -6.31 9.59
N ALA A 40 3.53 -6.43 9.81
CA ALA A 40 2.61 -5.31 10.08
C ALA A 40 2.86 -4.10 9.15
N LEU A 41 3.02 -4.37 7.85
CA LEU A 41 3.32 -3.34 6.87
C LEU A 41 2.05 -2.51 6.62
N ARG A 42 2.10 -1.23 6.97
CA ARG A 42 1.00 -0.30 6.73
C ARG A 42 1.18 0.42 5.41
N VAL A 43 0.16 0.35 4.59
CA VAL A 43 0.03 1.06 3.32
C VAL A 43 -1.10 2.06 3.46
N GLN A 44 -0.81 3.32 3.17
CA GLN A 44 -1.78 4.39 3.19
C GLN A 44 -2.00 4.92 1.77
N GLY A 45 -3.26 5.08 1.39
CA GLY A 45 -3.67 5.82 0.22
C GLY A 45 -4.32 7.14 0.63
N GLU A 46 -3.80 8.25 0.12
CA GLU A 46 -4.39 9.58 0.28
C GLU A 46 -5.01 10.02 -1.04
N LEU A 47 -6.26 10.44 -1.03
CA LEU A 47 -6.86 11.19 -2.14
C LEU A 47 -6.66 12.68 -1.89
N ARG A 48 -6.09 13.35 -2.89
CA ARG A 48 -5.84 14.78 -2.84
C ARG A 48 -6.64 15.53 -3.89
N ARG A 49 -7.16 16.69 -3.51
CA ARG A 49 -7.83 17.66 -4.39
C ARG A 49 -7.14 19.00 -4.22
N GLY A 50 -6.49 19.50 -5.28
CA GLY A 50 -5.79 20.79 -5.20
C GLY A 50 -4.66 20.82 -4.16
N GLY A 51 -4.03 19.69 -3.85
CA GLY A 51 -2.94 19.57 -2.87
C GLY A 51 -3.38 19.23 -1.45
N GLU A 52 -4.66 19.40 -1.12
CA GLU A 52 -5.22 19.02 0.18
C GLU A 52 -5.66 17.56 0.19
N VAL A 53 -5.40 16.86 1.29
CA VAL A 53 -5.89 15.49 1.50
C VAL A 53 -7.37 15.56 1.85
N VAL A 54 -8.22 15.03 0.96
CA VAL A 54 -9.69 15.01 1.14
C VAL A 54 -10.18 13.68 1.68
N GLU A 55 -9.42 12.61 1.50
CA GLU A 55 -9.77 11.28 2.01
C GLU A 55 -8.50 10.46 2.22
N THR A 56 -8.49 9.62 3.26
CA THR A 56 -7.38 8.72 3.58
C THR A 56 -7.93 7.33 3.86
N SER A 57 -7.25 6.31 3.33
CA SER A 57 -7.55 4.89 3.57
C SER A 57 -6.26 4.16 3.93
N GLU A 58 -6.33 3.18 4.83
CA GLU A 58 -5.17 2.40 5.28
C GLU A 58 -5.46 0.89 5.16
N LEU A 59 -4.40 0.15 4.84
CA LEU A 59 -4.37 -1.30 4.74
C LEU A 59 -3.12 -1.80 5.46
N GLU A 60 -3.28 -2.81 6.30
CA GLU A 60 -2.15 -3.48 6.95
C GLU A 60 -1.96 -4.89 6.39
N PHE A 61 -0.73 -5.20 6.00
CA PHE A 61 -0.31 -6.55 5.66
C PHE A 61 0.43 -7.16 6.85
N GLN A 62 -0.13 -8.24 7.40
CA GLN A 62 0.51 -8.93 8.53
C GLN A 62 1.94 -9.36 8.20
N HIS A 63 2.16 -9.93 7.01
CA HIS A 63 3.48 -10.37 6.57
C HIS A 63 3.65 -10.22 5.05
N VAL A 64 4.72 -9.52 4.66
CA VAL A 64 5.21 -9.42 3.28
C VAL A 64 6.64 -9.98 3.22
N PRO A 65 6.80 -11.28 2.91
CA PRO A 65 8.12 -11.90 2.83
C PRO A 65 9.02 -11.21 1.80
N GLY A 66 10.33 -11.35 1.97
CA GLY A 66 11.31 -10.86 1.00
C GLY A 66 11.07 -11.47 -0.39
N LYS A 67 11.33 -10.69 -1.43
CA LYS A 67 11.14 -11.07 -2.84
C LYS A 67 9.74 -11.59 -3.17
N SER A 68 8.74 -11.23 -2.37
CA SER A 68 7.37 -11.68 -2.53
C SER A 68 6.42 -10.53 -2.78
N THR A 69 5.29 -10.87 -3.37
CA THR A 69 4.20 -9.94 -3.67
C THR A 69 3.00 -10.23 -2.78
N ARG A 70 2.31 -9.17 -2.35
CA ARG A 70 1.02 -9.24 -1.66
C ARG A 70 0.05 -8.27 -2.32
N GLU A 71 -1.23 -8.61 -2.29
CA GLU A 71 -2.30 -7.78 -2.84
C GLU A 71 -3.30 -7.45 -1.75
N GLY A 72 -3.89 -6.27 -1.86
CA GLY A 72 -4.97 -5.84 -0.98
C GLY A 72 -5.77 -4.71 -1.60
N GLY A 73 -6.67 -4.15 -0.80
CA GLY A 73 -7.63 -3.16 -1.25
C GLY A 73 -7.73 -2.00 -0.28
N LEU A 74 -7.83 -0.80 -0.83
CA LEU A 74 -8.16 0.42 -0.10
C LEU A 74 -9.54 0.88 -0.59
N PHE A 75 -10.47 1.05 0.35
CA PHE A 75 -11.79 1.57 0.03
C PHE A 75 -11.80 3.09 0.16
N PHE A 76 -12.46 3.73 -0.80
CA PHE A 76 -12.71 5.17 -0.84
C PHE A 76 -14.18 5.45 -1.13
N VAL A 77 -14.68 6.56 -0.63
CA VAL A 77 -16.01 7.10 -0.93
C VAL A 77 -15.94 7.95 -2.21
N GLN A 78 -14.89 8.75 -2.37
CA GLN A 78 -14.64 9.53 -3.58
C GLN A 78 -13.98 8.66 -4.66
N ASP A 79 -14.21 8.98 -5.94
CA ASP A 79 -13.58 8.26 -7.05
C ASP A 79 -12.07 8.59 -7.13
N PRO A 80 -11.16 7.63 -6.86
CA PRO A 80 -9.73 7.87 -6.93
C PRO A 80 -9.24 8.20 -8.35
N ARG A 81 -10.03 7.92 -9.40
CA ARG A 81 -9.71 8.24 -10.79
C ARG A 81 -9.91 9.72 -11.12
N GLN A 82 -10.74 10.41 -10.34
CA GLN A 82 -11.03 11.84 -10.50
C GLN A 82 -10.16 12.73 -9.60
N LEU A 83 -9.38 12.13 -8.71
CA LEU A 83 -8.54 12.80 -7.72
C LEU A 83 -7.10 12.32 -7.83
N GLN A 84 -6.20 12.98 -7.12
CA GLN A 84 -4.82 12.54 -7.05
C GLN A 84 -4.67 11.49 -5.94
N LEU A 85 -4.66 10.21 -6.31
CA LEU A 85 -4.35 9.11 -5.38
C LEU A 85 -2.84 8.98 -5.17
N GLN A 86 -2.40 9.15 -3.93
CA GLN A 86 -1.01 8.93 -3.51
C GLN A 86 -0.94 7.70 -2.60
N LEU A 87 -0.21 6.67 -3.04
CA LEU A 87 0.03 5.45 -2.28
C LEU A 87 1.41 5.49 -1.63
N SER A 88 1.50 5.11 -0.36
CA SER A 88 2.78 5.05 0.37
C SER A 88 2.80 3.92 1.40
N ALA A 89 3.94 3.24 1.53
CA ALA A 89 4.22 2.39 2.68
C ALA A 89 4.66 3.29 3.85
N ARG A 90 3.92 3.27 4.96
CA ARG A 90 4.12 4.17 6.10
C ARG A 90 5.04 3.59 7.16
N SER A 91 4.85 2.31 7.50
CA SER A 91 5.59 1.66 8.56
C SER A 91 5.64 0.15 8.34
N TYR A 92 6.64 -0.49 8.94
CA TYR A 92 6.74 -1.93 9.06
C TYR A 92 7.38 -2.27 10.41
N GLN A 93 7.21 -3.51 10.84
CA GLN A 93 7.90 -4.09 11.98
C GLN A 93 8.83 -5.20 11.50
N LYS A 94 9.98 -5.33 12.15
CA LYS A 94 10.82 -6.52 11.99
C LYS A 94 10.29 -7.58 12.96
N PRO A 95 10.05 -8.81 12.49
CA PRO A 95 9.71 -9.92 13.37
C PRO A 95 10.86 -10.25 14.32
#